data_AF-A0A1F6FXA4-F1
#
_entry.id   AF-A0A1F6FXA4-F1
#
_cell.length_a   1.000
_cell.length_b   1.000
_cell.length_c   1.000
_cell.angle_alpha   90.00
_cell.angle_beta   90.00
_cell.angle_gamma   90.00
#
_symmetry.space_group_name_H-M   'P 1'
#
loop_
_entity.id
_entity.type
_entity.pdbx_description
1 polymer ?
#
loop_
_entity_poly.entity_id
_entity_poly.type
_entity_poly.pdbx_seq_one_letter_code
_entity_poly.pdbx_strand_id
1 'polypeptide(L)'
;MGIFGNIFGENKLVATVRIKFYGEDEASVEYTTDVSDQEQKEMDMIQVFALYYSKMLYNLNRGEIADNLVLYIKKATSDLIVQGEGLKRPSILSSGQKLVEPKESGSTKTYSGELFEKSNKTRIIQTHMDIVGEGYYAPISTVLFLQWLIKNLSDGSLVFLVLSVNGMNEYYQKVGNYADMKSLVAAPNYGFSVAGQMLSEIEKGGK
;
A
#
# COMPACT_ATOMS: atom_id res chain seq x y z
N MET A 1 -1.91 -40.13 6.27
CA MET A 1 -0.97 -39.59 5.25
C MET A 1 -1.74 -38.58 4.39
N GLY A 2 -1.76 -37.33 4.82
CA GLY A 2 -2.43 -36.24 4.10
C GLY A 2 -1.47 -35.61 3.09
N ILE A 3 -1.84 -35.69 1.81
CA ILE A 3 -1.10 -35.13 0.67
C ILE A 3 -1.37 -33.62 0.64
N PHE A 4 -0.70 -32.87 1.50
CA PHE A 4 -0.59 -31.39 1.42
C PHE A 4 0.81 -30.90 1.83
N GLY A 5 1.82 -31.77 1.73
CA GLY A 5 3.21 -31.38 1.83
C GLY A 5 3.74 -30.91 0.47
N ASN A 6 4.37 -29.74 0.44
CA ASN A 6 5.27 -29.26 -0.63
C ASN A 6 4.65 -28.67 -1.91
N ILE A 7 3.91 -27.56 -1.79
CA ILE A 7 3.77 -26.58 -2.90
C ILE A 7 4.40 -25.22 -2.56
N PHE A 8 4.79 -24.97 -1.31
CA PHE A 8 5.48 -23.75 -0.93
C PHE A 8 6.98 -24.02 -0.86
N GLY A 9 7.73 -23.51 -1.85
CA GLY A 9 9.14 -23.19 -1.60
C GLY A 9 9.23 -22.26 -0.40
N GLU A 10 10.35 -22.28 0.32
CA GLU A 10 10.56 -21.44 1.51
C GLU A 10 10.19 -19.97 1.22
N ASN A 11 9.06 -19.52 1.77
CA ASN A 11 8.63 -18.14 1.72
C ASN A 11 9.16 -17.47 2.98
N LYS A 12 10.03 -16.48 2.83
CA LYS A 12 10.54 -15.70 3.96
C LYS A 12 9.58 -14.54 4.25
N LEU A 13 9.06 -14.44 5.48
CA LEU A 13 8.34 -13.25 5.92
C LEU A 13 9.32 -12.06 5.98
N VAL A 14 8.96 -10.95 5.34
CA VAL A 14 9.78 -9.73 5.26
C VAL A 14 9.21 -8.65 6.16
N ALA A 15 7.89 -8.43 6.09
CA ALA A 15 7.22 -7.39 6.84
C ALA A 15 5.75 -7.73 7.07
N THR A 16 5.16 -7.16 8.10
CA THR A 16 3.73 -7.21 8.37
C THR A 16 3.20 -5.80 8.60
N VAL A 17 2.06 -5.49 8.00
CA VAL A 17 1.23 -4.33 8.38
C VAL A 17 -0.05 -4.83 9.04
N ARG A 18 -0.48 -4.16 10.11
CA ARG A 18 -1.78 -4.37 10.76
C ARG A 18 -2.49 -3.02 10.90
N ILE A 19 -3.72 -2.95 10.42
CA ILE A 19 -4.60 -1.79 10.52
C ILE A 19 -5.74 -2.19 11.46
N LYS A 20 -5.73 -1.66 12.67
CA LYS A 20 -6.70 -1.99 13.72
C LYS A 20 -7.68 -0.85 13.89
N PHE A 21 -8.97 -1.12 13.77
CA PHE A 21 -10.03 -0.15 14.03
C PHE A 21 -10.52 -0.29 15.46
N TYR A 22 -10.66 0.83 16.17
CA TYR A 22 -11.18 0.92 17.54
C TYR A 22 -12.56 1.59 17.59
N GLY A 23 -13.20 1.70 16.42
CA GLY A 23 -14.45 2.42 16.16
C GLY A 23 -14.55 2.73 14.67
N GLU A 24 -15.58 3.45 14.25
CA GLU A 24 -15.76 3.85 12.84
C GLU A 24 -14.69 4.85 12.36
N ASP A 25 -14.18 5.68 13.29
CA ASP A 25 -13.30 6.81 12.97
C ASP A 25 -11.89 6.69 13.57
N GLU A 26 -11.64 5.71 14.44
CA GLU A 26 -10.34 5.53 15.10
C GLU A 26 -9.62 4.29 14.60
N ALA A 27 -8.40 4.45 14.11
CA ALA A 27 -7.57 3.30 13.75
C ALA A 27 -6.09 3.51 14.07
N SER A 28 -5.37 2.43 14.33
CA SER A 28 -3.90 2.41 14.35
C SER A 28 -3.36 1.65 13.15
N VAL A 29 -2.14 1.98 12.76
CA VAL A 29 -1.37 1.22 11.77
C VAL A 29 -0.06 0.82 12.42
N GLU A 30 0.19 -0.49 12.47
CA GLU A 30 1.39 -1.09 13.02
C GLU A 30 2.17 -1.75 11.88
N TYR A 31 3.45 -1.44 11.77
CA TYR A 31 4.36 -2.05 10.82
C TYR A 31 5.50 -2.75 11.55
N THR A 32 5.73 -4.04 11.25
CA THR A 32 6.79 -4.84 11.86
C THR A 32 7.66 -5.48 10.78
N THR A 33 8.99 -5.39 10.94
CA THR A 33 10.00 -6.02 10.09
C THR A 33 11.25 -6.30 10.90
N ASP A 34 12.02 -7.30 10.51
CA ASP A 34 13.35 -7.60 11.07
C ASP A 34 14.48 -6.81 10.38
N VAL A 35 14.15 -6.00 9.36
CA VAL A 35 15.11 -5.15 8.66
C VAL A 35 15.52 -3.97 9.54
N SER A 36 16.82 -3.86 9.81
CA SER A 36 17.42 -2.75 10.57
C SER A 36 17.80 -1.54 9.71
N ASP A 37 18.05 -1.76 8.42
CA ASP A 37 18.40 -0.69 7.48
C ASP A 37 17.17 0.17 7.15
N GLN A 38 17.27 1.48 7.36
CA GLN A 38 16.13 2.39 7.25
C GLN A 38 15.64 2.54 5.80
N GLU A 39 16.54 2.58 4.82
CA GLU A 39 16.18 2.73 3.42
C GLU A 39 15.44 1.48 2.92
N GLN A 40 15.99 0.29 3.20
CA GLN A 40 15.33 -0.97 2.88
C GLN A 40 13.99 -1.11 3.59
N LYS A 41 13.89 -0.67 4.85
CA LYS A 41 12.65 -0.68 5.62
C LYS A 41 11.57 0.18 4.97
N GLU A 42 11.90 1.40 4.54
CA GLU A 42 10.97 2.30 3.86
C GLU A 42 10.55 1.74 2.49
N MET A 43 11.48 1.15 1.75
CA MET A 43 11.16 0.46 0.49
C MET A 43 10.22 -0.74 0.70
N ASP A 44 10.41 -1.50 1.77
CA ASP A 44 9.52 -2.60 2.14
C ASP A 44 8.12 -2.08 2.51
N MET A 45 8.02 -0.99 3.28
CA MET A 45 6.73 -0.33 3.59
C MET A 45 5.96 0.06 2.33
N ILE A 46 6.65 0.65 1.35
CA ILE A 46 6.06 1.06 0.06
C ILE A 46 5.60 -0.17 -0.74
N GLN A 47 6.39 -1.25 -0.73
CA GLN A 47 6.01 -2.51 -1.37
C GLN A 47 4.79 -3.15 -0.72
N VAL A 48 4.73 -3.17 0.61
CA VAL A 48 3.54 -3.64 1.35
C VAL A 48 2.33 -2.83 0.92
N PHE A 49 2.42 -1.50 0.88
CA PHE A 49 1.32 -0.64 0.47
C PHE A 49 0.85 -0.90 -0.96
N ALA A 50 1.77 -0.92 -1.93
CA ALA A 50 1.42 -1.12 -3.34
C ALA A 50 0.72 -2.47 -3.58
N LEU A 51 1.24 -3.54 -2.96
CA LEU A 51 0.63 -4.87 -3.05
C LEU A 51 -0.70 -4.94 -2.28
N TYR A 52 -0.78 -4.33 -1.09
CA TYR A 52 -2.02 -4.26 -0.30
C TYR A 52 -3.12 -3.52 -1.05
N TYR A 53 -2.80 -2.37 -1.64
CA TYR A 53 -3.71 -1.55 -2.44
C TYR A 53 -4.18 -2.30 -3.69
N SER A 54 -3.27 -2.93 -4.44
CA SER A 54 -3.64 -3.76 -5.60
C SER A 54 -4.58 -4.91 -5.20
N LYS A 55 -4.28 -5.58 -4.08
CA LYS A 55 -5.13 -6.65 -3.53
C LYS A 55 -6.50 -6.14 -3.09
N MET A 56 -6.56 -4.97 -2.47
CA MET A 56 -7.81 -4.31 -2.08
C MET A 56 -8.69 -4.04 -3.30
N LEU A 57 -8.13 -3.42 -4.34
CA LEU A 57 -8.88 -3.13 -5.57
C LEU A 57 -9.37 -4.40 -6.26
N TYR A 58 -8.53 -5.44 -6.32
CA TYR A 58 -8.92 -6.74 -6.85
C TYR A 58 -10.10 -7.34 -6.08
N ASN A 59 -10.05 -7.30 -4.75
CA ASN A 59 -11.10 -7.87 -3.93
C ASN A 59 -12.41 -7.06 -3.96
N LEU A 60 -12.33 -5.73 -4.11
CA LEU A 60 -13.51 -4.87 -4.31
C LEU A 60 -14.18 -5.09 -5.68
N ASN A 61 -13.52 -5.81 -6.59
CA ASN A 61 -14.04 -6.36 -7.84
C ASN A 61 -14.96 -5.41 -8.64
N ARG A 62 -14.39 -4.60 -9.54
CA ARG A 62 -15.07 -3.63 -10.44
C ARG A 62 -16.41 -3.12 -9.90
N GLY A 63 -16.32 -2.22 -8.93
CA GLY A 63 -17.47 -1.53 -8.37
C GLY A 63 -17.13 -0.08 -8.06
N GLU A 64 -18.18 0.71 -7.83
CA GLU A 64 -18.07 2.15 -7.52
C GLU A 64 -17.08 2.42 -6.37
N ILE A 65 -17.02 1.53 -5.37
CA ILE A 65 -16.09 1.64 -4.25
C ILE A 65 -14.62 1.54 -4.71
N ALA A 66 -14.30 0.64 -5.64
CA ALA A 66 -12.94 0.49 -6.16
C ALA A 66 -12.52 1.73 -6.98
N ASP A 67 -13.41 2.22 -7.85
CA ASP A 67 -13.15 3.43 -8.65
C ASP A 67 -12.99 4.68 -7.76
N ASN A 68 -13.85 4.82 -6.75
CA ASN A 68 -13.75 5.89 -5.77
C ASN A 68 -12.45 5.82 -4.97
N LEU A 69 -12.00 4.61 -4.59
CA LEU A 69 -10.71 4.43 -3.92
C LEU A 69 -9.55 4.84 -4.83
N VAL A 70 -9.57 4.47 -6.12
CA VAL A 70 -8.54 4.90 -7.08
C VAL A 70 -8.49 6.42 -7.21
N LEU A 71 -9.66 7.06 -7.38
CA LEU A 71 -9.75 8.52 -7.47
C LEU A 71 -9.27 9.21 -6.19
N TYR A 72 -9.62 8.66 -5.03
CA TYR A 72 -9.21 9.17 -3.73
C TYR A 72 -7.69 9.13 -3.57
N ILE A 73 -7.09 7.96 -3.80
CA ILE A 73 -5.64 7.75 -3.67
C ILE A 73 -4.89 8.63 -4.68
N LYS A 74 -5.36 8.72 -5.93
CA LYS A 74 -4.77 9.59 -6.95
C LYS A 74 -4.79 11.07 -6.53
N LYS A 75 -5.92 11.54 -5.99
CA LYS A 75 -6.03 12.92 -5.51
C LYS A 75 -5.08 13.15 -4.32
N ALA A 76 -5.13 12.25 -3.34
CA ALA A 76 -4.30 12.30 -2.15
C ALA A 76 -2.80 12.36 -2.48
N THR A 77 -2.31 11.55 -3.42
CA THR A 77 -0.90 11.57 -3.83
C THR A 77 -0.53 12.80 -4.66
N SER A 78 -1.46 13.35 -5.45
CA SER A 78 -1.23 14.60 -6.20
C SER A 78 -1.08 15.80 -5.28
N ASP A 79 -1.83 15.85 -4.18
CA ASP A 79 -1.78 16.92 -3.19
C ASP A 79 -0.47 16.93 -2.36
N LEU A 80 0.34 15.85 -2.43
CA LEU A 80 1.64 15.76 -1.73
C LEU A 80 2.75 16.52 -2.46
N ILE A 81 2.71 16.61 -3.80
CA ILE A 81 3.77 17.26 -4.58
C ILE A 81 3.19 18.53 -5.19
N VAL A 82 3.44 19.68 -4.54
CA VAL A 82 2.97 20.98 -5.02
C VAL A 82 4.10 21.68 -5.77
N GLN A 83 3.86 21.98 -7.05
CA GLN A 83 4.81 22.71 -7.89
C GLN A 83 5.20 24.03 -7.23
N GLY A 84 6.51 24.25 -7.05
CA GLY A 84 7.05 25.48 -6.45
C GLY A 84 7.01 25.54 -4.92
N GLU A 85 6.29 24.63 -4.24
CA GLU A 85 6.20 24.60 -2.77
C GLU A 85 6.82 23.34 -2.14
N GLY A 86 7.22 22.37 -2.95
CA GLY A 86 7.88 21.15 -2.49
C GLY A 86 6.89 20.10 -1.97
N LEU A 87 7.42 19.19 -1.14
CA LEU A 87 6.66 18.07 -0.60
C LEU A 87 5.81 18.52 0.60
N LYS A 88 4.51 18.25 0.55
CA LYS A 88 3.57 18.49 1.65
C LYS A 88 3.16 17.17 2.29
N ARG A 89 2.84 17.23 3.58
CA ARG A 89 2.32 16.09 4.37
C ARG A 89 0.93 16.39 4.95
N PRO A 90 -0.08 16.70 4.11
CA PRO A 90 -1.43 16.99 4.57
C PRO A 90 -2.06 15.76 5.25
N SER A 91 -3.11 16.03 6.04
CA SER A 91 -4.06 14.97 6.38
C SER A 91 -4.91 14.66 5.16
N ILE A 92 -4.96 13.39 4.78
CA ILE A 92 -5.81 12.84 3.73
C ILE A 92 -6.97 12.04 4.34
N LEU A 93 -7.26 12.21 5.62
CA LEU A 93 -8.38 11.54 6.29
C LEU A 93 -9.65 12.40 6.19
N SER A 94 -10.81 11.73 6.14
CA SER A 94 -12.10 12.43 6.19
C SER A 94 -12.33 13.05 7.57
N SER A 95 -13.29 13.98 7.67
CA SER A 95 -13.66 14.58 8.96
C SER A 95 -14.05 13.49 9.96
N GLY A 96 -13.56 13.59 11.21
CA GLY A 96 -13.77 12.58 12.25
C GLY A 96 -12.71 11.48 12.28
N GLN A 97 -12.23 11.03 11.11
CA GLN A 97 -11.22 9.97 11.01
C GLN A 97 -9.87 10.39 11.57
N LYS A 98 -9.25 9.50 12.35
CA LYS A 98 -7.93 9.74 12.94
C LYS A 98 -7.10 8.47 13.08
N LEU A 99 -5.80 8.65 12.85
CA LEU A 99 -4.78 7.70 13.29
C LEU A 99 -4.50 7.91 14.77
N VAL A 100 -4.68 6.86 15.57
CA VAL A 100 -4.37 6.81 17.00
C VAL A 100 -3.18 5.89 17.26
N GLU A 101 -2.56 6.06 18.42
CA GLU A 101 -1.55 5.11 18.89
C GLU A 101 -2.13 3.70 19.05
N PRO A 102 -1.34 2.65 18.78
CA PRO A 102 -1.79 1.27 18.99
C PRO A 102 -2.24 1.02 20.43
N LYS A 103 -3.47 0.52 20.58
CA LYS A 103 -4.02 0.06 21.87
C LYS A 103 -3.91 -1.47 21.95
N GLU A 104 -3.60 -1.99 23.14
CA GLU A 104 -3.42 -3.44 23.37
C GLU A 104 -4.71 -4.24 23.15
N SER A 105 -5.88 -3.64 23.40
CA SER A 105 -7.18 -4.29 23.28
C SER A 105 -8.24 -3.34 22.72
N GLY A 106 -9.42 -3.90 22.41
CA GLY A 106 -10.58 -3.13 21.97
C GLY A 106 -10.65 -2.84 20.47
N SER A 107 -9.83 -3.51 19.64
CA SER A 107 -10.03 -3.44 18.19
C SER A 107 -11.31 -4.18 17.81
N THR A 108 -12.19 -3.49 17.09
CA THR A 108 -13.42 -4.08 16.54
C THR A 108 -13.16 -4.80 15.23
N LYS A 109 -12.15 -4.35 14.48
CA LYS A 109 -11.72 -4.93 13.20
C LYS A 109 -10.21 -4.84 13.04
N THR A 110 -9.63 -5.82 12.36
CA THR A 110 -8.21 -5.83 12.03
C THR A 110 -8.03 -6.30 10.60
N TYR A 111 -7.36 -5.49 9.80
CA TYR A 111 -6.88 -5.89 8.48
C TYR A 111 -5.37 -6.06 8.54
N SER A 112 -4.83 -7.08 7.89
CA SER A 112 -3.39 -7.28 7.83
C SER A 112 -2.88 -7.59 6.43
N GLY A 113 -1.62 -7.28 6.21
CA GLY A 113 -0.86 -7.63 5.02
C GLY A 113 0.51 -8.15 5.42
N GLU A 114 0.85 -9.34 4.97
CA GLU A 114 2.13 -10.01 5.22
C GLU A 114 2.90 -10.09 3.90
N LEU A 115 4.05 -9.42 3.85
CA LEU A 115 4.95 -9.44 2.71
C LEU A 115 5.86 -10.64 2.81
N PHE A 116 5.82 -11.51 1.80
CA PHE A 116 6.69 -12.66 1.68
C PHE A 116 7.63 -12.52 0.48
N GLU A 117 8.89 -12.89 0.66
CA GLU A 117 9.87 -13.07 -0.42
C GLU A 117 10.00 -14.56 -0.73
N LYS A 118 9.81 -14.90 -2.00
CA LYS A 118 10.05 -16.24 -2.54
C LYS A 118 11.53 -16.44 -2.84
N SER A 119 11.95 -17.69 -2.96
CA SER A 119 13.33 -18.07 -3.32
C SER A 119 13.87 -17.39 -4.59
N ASN A 120 13.01 -17.12 -5.57
CA ASN A 120 13.34 -16.40 -6.81
C ASN A 120 13.30 -14.87 -6.67
N LYS A 121 13.33 -14.33 -5.45
CA LYS A 121 13.22 -12.90 -5.11
C LYS A 121 11.92 -12.22 -5.50
N THR A 122 10.92 -12.98 -5.97
CA THR A 122 9.58 -12.44 -6.17
C THR A 122 8.94 -12.17 -4.83
N ARG A 123 8.38 -10.97 -4.65
CA ARG A 123 7.65 -10.60 -3.46
C ARG A 123 6.14 -10.65 -3.69
N ILE A 124 5.42 -11.19 -2.72
CA ILE A 124 3.96 -11.32 -2.74
C ILE A 124 3.38 -10.88 -1.40
N ILE A 125 2.12 -10.45 -1.40
CA ILE A 125 1.40 -10.15 -0.17
C ILE A 125 0.33 -11.20 0.09
N GLN A 126 0.24 -11.65 1.34
CA GLN A 126 -0.93 -12.34 1.87
C GLN A 126 -1.72 -11.37 2.72
N THR A 127 -3.02 -11.24 2.46
CA THR A 127 -3.87 -10.27 3.16
C THR A 127 -4.96 -11.00 3.92
N HIS A 128 -5.16 -10.62 5.17
CA HIS A 128 -6.32 -11.06 5.95
C HIS A 128 -7.28 -9.88 6.00
N MET A 129 -8.32 -9.96 5.17
CA MET A 129 -9.35 -8.94 5.02
C MET A 129 -10.69 -9.67 5.01
N ASP A 130 -11.59 -9.32 5.92
CA ASP A 130 -12.99 -9.70 5.76
C ASP A 130 -13.67 -8.65 4.88
N ILE A 131 -14.14 -9.10 3.72
CA ILE A 131 -14.68 -8.23 2.66
C ILE A 131 -16.16 -8.53 2.45
N VAL A 132 -16.68 -9.61 3.08
CA VAL A 132 -18.08 -10.00 2.96
C VAL A 132 -18.90 -9.15 3.91
N GLY A 133 -19.61 -8.16 3.36
CA GLY A 133 -20.52 -7.29 4.12
C GLY A 133 -19.87 -6.03 4.70
N GLU A 134 -18.58 -5.79 4.46
CA GLU A 134 -17.83 -4.69 5.05
C GLU A 134 -17.40 -3.63 4.02
N GLY A 135 -18.38 -2.95 3.42
CA GLY A 135 -18.13 -1.93 2.39
C GLY A 135 -17.41 -0.67 2.90
N TYR A 136 -17.45 -0.39 4.21
CA TYR A 136 -16.87 0.82 4.80
C TYR A 136 -15.39 0.65 5.17
N TYR A 137 -15.05 -0.35 5.98
CA TYR A 137 -13.73 -0.45 6.62
C TYR A 137 -12.60 -0.86 5.67
N ALA A 138 -12.89 -1.71 4.70
CA ALA A 138 -11.89 -2.23 3.77
C ALA A 138 -11.24 -1.12 2.91
N PRO A 139 -11.96 -0.27 2.16
CA PRO A 139 -11.31 0.83 1.43
C PRO A 139 -10.65 1.87 2.36
N ILE A 140 -11.24 2.11 3.54
CA ILE A 140 -10.71 3.06 4.52
C ILE A 140 -9.37 2.57 5.10
N SER A 141 -9.16 1.26 5.24
CA SER A 141 -7.89 0.72 5.73
C SER A 141 -6.73 1.08 4.80
N THR A 142 -6.96 1.09 3.47
CA THR A 142 -5.97 1.56 2.49
C THR A 142 -5.66 3.05 2.67
N VAL A 143 -6.68 3.89 2.88
CA VAL A 143 -6.51 5.33 3.09
C VAL A 143 -5.74 5.62 4.38
N LEU A 144 -6.07 4.93 5.47
CA LEU A 144 -5.37 5.04 6.76
C LEU A 144 -3.91 4.58 6.65
N PHE A 145 -3.65 3.51 5.90
CA PHE A 145 -2.28 3.07 5.67
C PHE A 145 -1.49 4.10 4.84
N LEU A 146 -2.08 4.67 3.79
CA LEU A 146 -1.44 5.77 3.04
C LEU A 146 -1.16 6.98 3.95
N GLN A 147 -2.12 7.38 4.78
CA GLN A 147 -1.92 8.47 5.74
C GLN A 147 -0.77 8.18 6.70
N TRP A 148 -0.65 6.94 7.16
CA TRP A 148 0.42 6.52 8.05
C TRP A 148 1.78 6.62 7.34
N LEU A 149 1.87 6.20 6.07
CA LEU A 149 3.09 6.34 5.26
C LEU A 149 3.47 7.81 5.02
N ILE A 150 2.50 8.67 4.73
CA ILE A 150 2.71 10.13 4.60
C ILE A 150 3.35 10.72 5.86
N LYS A 151 3.05 10.16 7.05
CA LYS A 151 3.63 10.61 8.32
C LYS A 151 5.01 10.01 8.62
N ASN A 152 5.30 8.79 8.15
CA ASN A 152 6.43 8.00 8.64
C ASN A 152 7.57 7.77 7.63
N LEU A 153 7.33 7.94 6.33
CA LEU A 153 8.38 7.83 5.32
C LEU A 153 9.27 9.08 5.30
N SER A 154 10.55 8.94 4.96
CA SER A 154 11.39 10.08 4.55
C SER A 154 10.85 10.76 3.30
N ASP A 155 11.29 12.00 3.02
CA ASP A 155 10.82 12.77 1.86
C ASP A 155 11.12 12.04 0.53
N GLY A 156 12.31 11.45 0.40
CA GLY A 156 12.69 10.69 -0.80
C GLY A 156 11.81 9.47 -1.03
N SER A 157 11.59 8.69 0.03
CA SER A 157 10.70 7.52 -0.01
C SER A 157 9.24 7.91 -0.25
N LEU A 158 8.79 9.04 0.29
CA LEU A 158 7.44 9.55 0.04
C LEU A 158 7.26 9.99 -1.42
N VAL A 159 8.26 10.63 -2.03
CA VAL A 159 8.26 10.92 -3.47
C VAL A 159 8.22 9.63 -4.29
N PHE A 160 9.04 8.63 -3.94
CA PHE A 160 9.03 7.33 -4.60
C PHE A 160 7.66 6.64 -4.49
N LEU A 161 7.01 6.68 -3.32
CA LEU A 161 5.65 6.18 -3.13
C LEU A 161 4.65 6.86 -4.07
N VAL A 162 4.68 8.20 -4.15
CA VAL A 162 3.78 8.97 -5.04
C VAL A 162 3.96 8.56 -6.50
N LEU A 163 5.20 8.52 -6.97
CA LEU A 163 5.51 8.11 -8.35
C LEU A 163 5.06 6.68 -8.63
N SER A 164 5.27 5.77 -7.66
CA SER A 164 4.89 4.36 -7.79
C SER A 164 3.39 4.19 -7.89
N VAL A 165 2.62 4.87 -7.04
CA VAL A 165 1.16 4.85 -7.07
C VAL A 165 0.62 5.48 -8.35
N ASN A 166 1.24 6.55 -8.85
CA ASN A 166 0.87 7.14 -10.13
C ASN A 166 1.12 6.18 -11.29
N GLY A 167 2.25 5.48 -11.30
CA GLY A 167 2.53 4.43 -12.28
C GLY A 167 1.55 3.26 -12.19
N MET A 168 1.15 2.82 -10.99
CA MET A 168 0.09 1.82 -10.82
C MET A 168 -1.24 2.30 -11.43
N ASN A 169 -1.64 3.55 -11.17
CA ASN A 169 -2.85 4.12 -11.74
C ASN A 169 -2.78 4.22 -13.26
N GLU A 170 -1.62 4.56 -13.82
CA GLU A 170 -1.39 4.52 -15.27
C GLU A 170 -1.55 3.10 -15.82
N TYR A 171 -0.99 2.09 -15.15
CA TYR A 171 -1.15 0.68 -15.54
C TYR A 171 -2.64 0.30 -15.61
N TYR A 172 -3.43 0.66 -14.61
CA TYR A 172 -4.88 0.37 -14.57
C TYR A 172 -5.67 1.09 -15.67
N GLN A 173 -5.16 2.20 -16.19
CA GLN A 173 -5.80 2.95 -17.27
C GLN A 173 -5.40 2.45 -18.66
N LYS A 174 -4.14 2.04 -18.84
CA LYS A 174 -3.54 1.84 -20.17
C LYS A 174 -3.16 0.39 -20.48
N VAL A 175 -2.91 -0.45 -19.47
CA VAL A 175 -2.25 -1.76 -19.67
C VAL A 175 -3.14 -2.91 -19.22
N GLY A 176 -3.67 -2.85 -18.01
CA GLY A 176 -4.48 -3.93 -17.44
C GLY A 176 -5.60 -3.37 -16.56
N ASN A 177 -6.36 -4.26 -15.93
CA ASN A 177 -7.45 -3.85 -15.04
C ASN A 177 -7.19 -4.34 -13.61
N TYR A 178 -7.56 -3.54 -12.61
CA TYR A 178 -7.33 -3.87 -11.20
C TYR A 178 -8.11 -5.12 -10.73
N ALA A 179 -9.16 -5.54 -11.44
CA ALA A 179 -9.89 -6.78 -11.16
C ALA A 179 -9.25 -8.04 -11.78
N ASP A 180 -8.17 -7.89 -12.56
CA ASP A 180 -7.48 -9.04 -13.13
C ASP A 180 -6.44 -9.59 -12.15
N MET A 181 -6.41 -10.91 -11.95
CA MET A 181 -5.46 -11.55 -11.03
C MET A 181 -3.99 -11.24 -11.39
N LYS A 182 -3.69 -11.03 -12.68
CA LYS A 182 -2.34 -10.65 -13.14
C LYS A 182 -1.91 -9.28 -12.62
N SER A 183 -2.85 -8.37 -12.43
CA SER A 183 -2.60 -7.00 -11.98
C SER A 183 -2.18 -6.90 -10.51
N LEU A 184 -2.44 -7.95 -9.72
CA LEU A 184 -1.99 -8.06 -8.32
C LEU A 184 -0.48 -7.84 -8.16
N VAL A 185 0.30 -8.29 -9.15
CA VAL A 185 1.76 -8.17 -9.16
C VAL A 185 2.24 -7.24 -10.27
N ALA A 186 1.58 -7.26 -11.43
CA ALA A 186 2.03 -6.47 -12.58
C ALA A 186 1.90 -4.96 -12.35
N ALA A 187 0.82 -4.49 -11.71
CA ALA A 187 0.63 -3.06 -11.49
C ALA A 187 1.66 -2.48 -10.48
N PRO A 188 1.91 -3.09 -9.30
CA PRO A 188 2.99 -2.64 -8.41
C PRO A 188 4.37 -2.62 -9.09
N ASN A 189 4.72 -3.68 -9.83
CA ASN A 189 6.01 -3.75 -10.52
C ASN A 189 6.16 -2.66 -11.60
N TYR A 190 5.08 -2.40 -12.36
CA TYR A 190 5.04 -1.30 -13.32
C TYR A 190 5.24 0.05 -12.62
N GLY A 191 4.52 0.28 -11.51
CA GLY A 191 4.66 1.46 -10.67
C GLY A 191 6.10 1.71 -10.23
N PHE A 192 6.76 0.69 -9.67
CA PHE A 192 8.16 0.80 -9.24
C PHE A 192 9.14 1.04 -10.39
N SER A 193 8.92 0.40 -11.53
CA SER A 193 9.75 0.63 -12.72
C SER A 193 9.65 2.09 -13.20
N VAL A 194 8.44 2.64 -13.28
CA VAL A 194 8.21 4.04 -13.67
C VAL A 194 8.82 5.00 -12.66
N ALA A 195 8.61 4.77 -11.36
CA ALA A 195 9.18 5.60 -10.31
C ALA A 195 10.72 5.63 -10.35
N GLY A 196 11.36 4.46 -10.52
CA GLY A 196 12.82 4.37 -10.64
C GLY A 196 13.37 5.07 -11.88
N GLN A 197 12.67 4.98 -13.01
CA GLN A 197 13.04 5.72 -14.24
C GLN A 197 12.95 7.23 -14.03
N MET A 198 11.83 7.73 -13.50
CA MET A 198 11.62 9.17 -13.28
C MET A 198 12.64 9.75 -12.29
N LEU A 199 12.97 9.04 -11.21
CA LEU A 199 14.00 9.51 -10.28
C LEU A 199 15.38 9.54 -10.94
N SER A 200 15.74 8.53 -11.74
CA SER A 200 17.01 8.53 -12.48
C SER A 200 17.10 9.68 -13.49
N GLU A 201 15.99 10.06 -14.13
CA GLU A 201 15.94 11.21 -15.04
C GLU A 201 16.10 12.54 -14.30
N ILE A 202 15.47 12.69 -13.14
CA ILE A 202 15.61 13.88 -12.28
C ILE A 202 17.08 14.05 -11.83
N GLU A 203 17.73 12.97 -11.41
CA GLU A 203 19.15 12.98 -11.02
C GLU A 203 20.10 13.32 -12.17
N LYS A 204 19.77 12.90 -13.40
CA LYS A 204 20.57 13.18 -14.59
C LYS A 204 20.35 14.59 -15.14
N GLY A 205 19.14 15.13 -15.02
CA GLY A 205 18.77 16.47 -15.49
C GLY A 205 19.09 17.61 -14.52
N GLY A 206 19.45 17.29 -13.27
CA GLY A 206 19.87 18.25 -12.24
C GLY A 206 21.38 18.55 -12.19
N LYS A 207 22.14 18.21 -13.25
CA LYS A 207 23.56 18.56 -13.41
C LYS A 207 23.77 19.70 -14.38
#